data_AF-A0A380FB42-F1
#
_entry.id   AF-A0A380FB42-F1
#
_cell.length_a   1.000
_cell.length_b   1.000
_cell.length_c   1.000
_cell.angle_alpha   90.00
_cell.angle_beta   90.00
_cell.angle_gamma   90.00
#
_symmetry.space_group_name_H-M   'P 1'
#
loop_
_entity.id
_entity.type
_entity.pdbx_description
1 polymer ?
#
loop_
_entity_poly.entity_id
_entity_poly.type
_entity_poly.pdbx_seq_one_letter_code
_entity_poly.pdbx_strand_id
1 'polypeptide(L)'
;MKKRGWGVRLGEISTLIYLLFPFLSIFDEKRGFQVVYISVLLIFSISYLILVLYHDKLNRNNMYIMLIIHYLGIIYFVYSVNTMNSLFFFF
;
A
#
# COMPACT_ATOMS: atom_id res chain seq x y z
N MET A 1 16.73 -15.34 -15.70
CA MET A 1 15.80 -15.27 -14.55
C MET A 1 14.84 -16.46 -14.60
N LYS A 2 14.78 -17.27 -13.54
CA LYS A 2 13.94 -18.49 -13.47
C LYS A 2 12.46 -18.05 -13.43
N LYS A 3 11.63 -18.50 -14.38
CA LYS A 3 10.17 -18.23 -14.37
C LYS A 3 9.61 -18.73 -13.03
N ARG A 4 9.19 -17.80 -12.16
CA ARG A 4 8.53 -18.14 -10.89
C ARG A 4 7.23 -18.89 -11.18
N GLY A 5 6.95 -19.90 -10.37
CA GLY A 5 5.74 -20.71 -10.50
C GLY A 5 4.48 -19.87 -10.31
N TRP A 6 3.41 -20.23 -11.01
CA TRP A 6 2.12 -19.53 -11.00
C TRP A 6 1.57 -19.29 -9.58
N GLY A 7 1.77 -20.24 -8.66
CA GLY A 7 1.32 -20.10 -7.27
C GLY A 7 2.00 -18.96 -6.50
N VAL A 8 3.27 -18.66 -6.80
CA VAL A 8 4.00 -17.54 -6.16
C VAL A 8 3.41 -16.19 -6.61
N ARG A 9 3.06 -16.07 -7.89
CA ARG A 9 2.42 -14.86 -8.43
C ARG A 9 1.01 -14.65 -7.88
N LEU A 10 0.25 -15.72 -7.66
CA LEU A 10 -1.07 -15.64 -7.01
C LEU A 10 -0.95 -15.18 -5.56
N GLY A 11 0.04 -15.66 -4.82
CA GLY A 11 0.35 -15.18 -3.48
C GLY A 11 0.71 -13.69 -3.46
N GLU A 12 1.58 -13.24 -4.37
CA GLU A 12 1.92 -11.82 -4.51
C GLU A 12 0.68 -10.96 -4.82
N ILE A 13 -0.19 -11.40 -5.73
CA ILE A 13 -1.44 -10.68 -6.06
C ILE A 13 -2.41 -10.66 -4.88
N SER A 14 -2.48 -11.74 -4.07
CA SER A 14 -3.36 -11.75 -2.89
C SER A 14 -3.01 -10.67 -1.87
N THR A 15 -1.74 -10.22 -1.82
CA THR A 15 -1.34 -9.09 -0.96
C THR A 15 -1.95 -7.75 -1.39
N LEU A 16 -2.56 -7.65 -2.57
CA LEU A 16 -3.30 -6.45 -2.97
C LEU A 16 -4.59 -6.26 -2.17
N ILE A 17 -5.07 -7.31 -1.48
CA ILE A 17 -6.24 -7.22 -0.60
C ILE A 17 -6.05 -6.18 0.51
N TYR A 18 -4.80 -5.89 0.89
CA TYR A 18 -4.47 -4.84 1.88
C TYR A 18 -4.90 -3.44 1.45
N LEU A 19 -5.06 -3.18 0.15
CA LEU A 19 -5.58 -1.90 -0.33
C LEU A 19 -7.04 -1.68 0.08
N LEU A 20 -7.81 -2.72 0.40
CA LEU A 20 -9.19 -2.55 0.84
C LEU A 20 -9.30 -1.75 2.14
N PHE A 21 -8.40 -1.94 3.10
CA PHE A 21 -8.46 -1.26 4.41
C PHE A 21 -8.41 0.28 4.32
N PRO A 22 -7.45 0.91 3.62
CA PRO A 22 -7.45 2.35 3.48
C PRO A 22 -8.59 2.86 2.59
N PHE A 23 -9.10 2.05 1.64
CA PHE A 23 -10.29 2.40 0.86
C PHE A 23 -11.56 2.40 1.73
N LEU A 24 -11.76 1.40 2.57
CA LEU A 24 -12.89 1.35 3.51
C LEU A 24 -12.82 2.49 4.52
N SER A 25 -11.62 2.82 4.97
CA SER A 25 -11.38 3.93 5.89
C SER A 25 -11.79 5.30 5.30
N ILE A 26 -12.06 5.43 3.98
CA ILE A 26 -12.65 6.64 3.36
C ILE A 26 -14.02 6.98 3.97
N PHE A 27 -14.77 6.00 4.46
CA PHE A 27 -16.12 6.22 5.00
C PHE A 27 -16.13 6.50 6.51
N ASP A 28 -15.01 6.29 7.21
CA ASP A 28 -14.89 6.53 8.64
C ASP A 28 -14.55 7.99 8.99
N GLU A 29 -14.70 8.36 10.26
CA GLU A 29 -14.15 9.62 10.76
C GLU A 29 -12.62 9.61 10.70
N LYS A 30 -12.02 10.72 10.25
CA LYS A 30 -10.58 10.85 10.08
C LYS A 30 -10.08 12.15 10.69
N ARG A 31 -8.82 12.13 11.11
CA ARG A 31 -8.11 13.35 11.46
C ARG A 31 -7.55 14.02 10.21
N GLY A 32 -7.94 15.28 9.99
CA GLY A 32 -7.46 16.12 8.90
C GLY A 32 -8.41 16.22 7.69
N PHE A 33 -7.95 16.87 6.63
CA PHE A 33 -8.74 17.10 5.43
C PHE A 33 -8.90 15.83 4.59
N GLN A 34 -10.14 15.50 4.21
CA GLN A 34 -10.46 14.33 3.39
C GLN A 34 -9.71 14.33 2.04
N VAL A 35 -9.50 15.51 1.45
CA VAL A 35 -8.74 15.65 0.19
C VAL A 35 -7.31 15.14 0.34
N VAL A 36 -6.63 15.48 1.44
CA VAL A 36 -5.26 15.03 1.70
C VAL A 36 -5.22 13.50 1.86
N TYR A 37 -6.20 12.94 2.55
CA TYR A 37 -6.32 11.48 2.69
C TYR A 37 -6.46 10.78 1.34
N ILE A 38 -7.33 11.29 0.46
CA ILE A 38 -7.53 10.72 -0.88
C ILE A 38 -6.25 10.83 -1.72
N SER A 39 -5.54 11.97 -1.64
CA SER A 39 -4.26 12.14 -2.33
C SER A 39 -3.21 11.14 -1.85
N VAL A 40 -3.06 10.95 -0.54
CA VAL A 40 -2.12 9.96 0.03
C VAL A 40 -2.52 8.54 -0.37
N LEU A 41 -3.82 8.22 -0.35
CA LEU A 41 -4.34 6.92 -0.78
C LEU A 41 -4.02 6.60 -2.24
N LEU A 42 -4.18 7.58 -3.14
CA LEU A 42 -3.83 7.40 -4.55
C LEU A 42 -2.33 7.13 -4.72
N ILE A 43 -1.47 7.93 -4.08
CA ILE A 43 -0.01 7.76 -4.15
C ILE A 43 0.40 6.38 -3.61
N PHE A 44 -0.14 6.01 -2.44
CA PHE A 44 0.11 4.73 -1.80
C PHE A 44 -0.31 3.55 -2.67
N SER A 45 -1.53 3.61 -3.25
CA SER A 45 -2.08 2.55 -4.10
C SER A 45 -1.24 2.34 -5.35
N ILE A 46 -0.87 3.43 -6.04
CA ILE A 46 -0.03 3.36 -7.24
C ILE A 46 1.35 2.80 -6.91
N SER A 47 1.99 3.32 -5.85
CA SER A 47 3.30 2.84 -5.40
C SER A 47 3.28 1.35 -5.07
N TYR A 48 2.25 0.89 -4.36
CA TYR A 48 2.12 -0.51 -3.96
C TYR A 48 1.81 -1.43 -5.14
N LEU A 49 0.93 -1.03 -6.06
CA LEU A 49 0.66 -1.79 -7.29
C LEU A 49 1.91 -1.95 -8.15
N ILE A 50 2.72 -0.90 -8.29
CA ILE A 50 4.00 -0.94 -8.99
C ILE A 50 4.95 -1.93 -8.31
N LEU A 51 5.03 -1.88 -6.97
CA LEU A 51 5.88 -2.78 -6.20
C LEU A 51 5.46 -4.24 -6.40
N VAL A 52 4.18 -4.57 -6.24
CA VAL A 52 3.70 -5.96 -6.35
C VAL A 52 3.84 -6.50 -7.78
N LEU A 53 3.34 -5.76 -8.78
CA LEU A 53 3.24 -6.25 -10.16
C LEU A 53 4.56 -6.16 -10.95
N TYR A 54 5.41 -5.18 -10.61
CA TYR A 54 6.60 -4.85 -11.40
C TYR A 54 7.92 -4.97 -10.62
N HIS A 55 7.93 -5.59 -9.42
CA HIS A 55 9.18 -5.80 -8.68
C HIS A 55 10.28 -6.42 -9.56
N ASP A 56 9.97 -7.46 -10.35
CA ASP A 56 10.97 -8.13 -11.21
C ASP A 56 11.62 -7.22 -12.28
N LYS A 57 11.02 -6.06 -12.57
CA LYS A 57 11.50 -5.09 -13.58
C LYS A 57 12.11 -3.83 -12.97
N LEU A 58 11.99 -3.64 -11.65
CA LEU A 58 12.47 -2.44 -10.97
C LEU A 58 13.93 -2.60 -10.57
N ASN A 59 14.71 -1.53 -10.74
CA ASN A 59 16.03 -1.46 -10.14
C ASN A 59 15.89 -1.37 -8.61
N ARG A 60 16.91 -1.88 -7.90
CA ARG A 60 16.93 -1.99 -6.45
C ARG A 60 16.76 -0.63 -5.74
N ASN A 61 17.35 0.45 -6.27
CA ASN A 61 17.13 1.79 -5.73
C ASN A 61 15.67 2.24 -5.84
N ASN A 62 15.01 1.96 -6.96
CA ASN A 62 13.60 2.32 -7.16
C ASN A 62 12.70 1.51 -6.23
N MET A 63 13.02 0.24 -5.96
CA MET A 63 12.32 -0.54 -4.95
C MET A 63 12.42 0.12 -3.57
N TYR A 64 13.61 0.57 -3.15
CA TYR A 64 13.79 1.23 -1.87
C TYR A 64 13.03 2.56 -1.79
N ILE A 65 13.02 3.36 -2.86
CA ILE A 65 12.23 4.60 -2.92
C ILE A 65 10.74 4.30 -2.77
N MET A 66 10.23 3.32 -3.51
CA MET A 66 8.82 2.90 -3.41
C MET A 66 8.48 2.36 -2.03
N LEU A 67 9.41 1.65 -1.38
CA LEU A 67 9.27 1.18 0.00
C LEU A 67 9.16 2.35 0.99
N ILE A 68 10.00 3.38 0.83
CA ILE A 68 9.95 4.60 1.67
C ILE A 68 8.60 5.31 1.50
N ILE A 69 8.15 5.51 0.25
CA ILE A 69 6.83 6.11 -0.03
C ILE A 69 5.71 5.28 0.62
N HIS A 70 5.81 3.95 0.52
CA HIS A 70 4.85 3.05 1.13
C HIS A 70 4.78 3.20 2.65
N TYR A 71 5.93 3.23 3.33
CA TYR A 71 5.99 3.45 4.78
C TYR A 71 5.47 4.83 5.20
N LEU A 72 5.77 5.88 4.44
CA LEU A 72 5.21 7.22 4.70
C LEU A 72 3.68 7.21 4.58
N GLY A 73 3.13 6.47 3.62
CA GLY A 73 1.69 6.26 3.50
C GLY A 73 1.10 5.55 4.73
N ILE A 74 1.72 4.46 5.19
CA ILE A 74 1.29 3.74 6.40
C ILE A 74 1.31 4.66 7.61
N ILE A 75 2.39 5.42 7.82
CA ILE A 75 2.50 6.38 8.94
C ILE A 75 1.34 7.39 8.90
N TYR A 76 1.03 7.92 7.72
CA TYR A 76 -0.08 8.85 7.57
C TYR A 76 -1.44 8.19 7.84
N PHE A 77 -1.67 6.95 7.40
CA PHE A 77 -2.91 6.23 7.70
C PHE A 77 -3.06 5.93 9.19
N VAL A 78 -1.99 5.53 9.88
CA VAL A 78 -1.98 5.33 11.34
C VAL A 78 -2.32 6.62 12.08
N TYR A 79 -1.83 7.77 11.58
CA TYR A 79 -2.16 9.07 12.15
C TYR A 79 -3.62 9.50 11.90
N SER A 80 -4.12 9.26 10.69
CA SER A 80 -5.40 9.79 10.22
C SER A 80 -6.60 8.91 10.55
N VAL A 81 -6.42 7.59 10.68
CA VAL A 81 -7.48 6.61 10.92
C VAL A 81 -7.43 6.12 12.36
N ASN A 82 -8.55 5.60 12.87
CA ASN A 82 -8.63 4.96 14.18
C ASN A 82 -7.59 3.83 14.32
N THR A 83 -6.98 3.73 15.50
CA THR A 83 -5.88 2.82 15.81
C THR A 83 -6.21 1.36 15.50
N MET A 84 -7.47 0.95 15.66
CA MET A 84 -7.91 -0.41 15.34
C MET A 84 -7.83 -0.73 13.84
N ASN A 85 -8.25 0.19 12.97
CA ASN A 85 -8.14 0.01 11.52
C ASN A 85 -6.68 0.08 11.05
N SER A 86 -5.83 0.79 11.80
CA SER A 86 -4.43 0.96 11.45
C SER A 86 -3.60 -0.34 11.56
N LEU A 87 -4.03 -1.28 12.38
CA LEU A 87 -3.35 -2.58 12.55
C LEU A 87 -3.39 -3.43 11.28
N PHE A 88 -4.42 -3.26 10.45
CA PHE A 88 -4.55 -3.99 9.19
C PHE A 88 -3.55 -3.55 8.11
N PHE A 89 -2.83 -2.44 8.31
CA PHE A 89 -1.75 -2.02 7.42
C PHE A 89 -0.43 -2.77 7.64
N PHE A 90 -0.33 -3.57 8.71
CA PHE A 90 0.89 -4.31 9.08
C PHE A 90 0.79 -5.82 8.85
N PHE A 91 -0.39 -6.33 8.49
CA PHE A 91 -0.58 -7.71 8.06
C PHE A 91 -0.12 -7.86 6.61
#